data_AF-A0A940RPH1-F1
#
_entry.id   AF-A0A940RPH1-F1
#
_cell.length_a   1.000
_cell.length_b   1.000
_cell.length_c   1.000
_cell.angle_alpha   90.00
_cell.angle_beta   90.00
_cell.angle_gamma   90.00
#
_symmetry.space_group_name_H-M   'P 1'
#
loop_
_entity.id
_entity.type
_entity.pdbx_description
1 polymer ?
#
loop_
_entity_poly.entity_id
_entity_poly.type
_entity_poly.pdbx_seq_one_letter_code
_entity_poly.pdbx_strand_id
1 'polypeptide(L)'
;MGGNEAKRLLPFKIVVGVLALVLLYGLLGSPRYWVLHDQPVVAHMRAIKVPSELGDLTGEILAGGVQVRNRTSKAEQFLRVFRAAHGQTVAPASFANMTAPAVGYSIREIGFFGMPFGWYREYGDVVYVRNDWGTIYGPLEPPAMAAVNKANGGDVTQGNLFPFWNHCWGWLWVAGLGLALWLWHRAQVKRREELGLID
;
A
#
# COMPACT_ATOMS: atom_id res chain seq x y z
N MET A 1 36.48 -26.34 -14.18
CA MET A 1 36.13 -25.05 -14.80
C MET A 1 34.85 -24.37 -14.27
N GLY A 2 33.92 -25.05 -13.56
CA GLY A 2 32.64 -24.43 -13.13
C GLY A 2 32.65 -23.43 -11.95
N GLY A 3 33.76 -23.32 -11.20
CA GLY A 3 33.80 -22.50 -9.98
C GLY A 3 33.86 -20.98 -10.20
N ASN A 4 34.49 -20.51 -11.29
CA ASN A 4 34.61 -19.07 -11.59
C ASN A 4 33.33 -18.48 -12.17
N GLU A 5 32.58 -19.26 -12.94
CA GLU A 5 31.32 -18.83 -13.55
C GLU A 5 30.22 -18.66 -12.49
N ALA A 6 30.18 -19.56 -11.50
CA ALA A 6 29.25 -19.49 -10.37
C ALA A 6 29.46 -18.22 -9.52
N LYS A 7 30.73 -17.83 -9.25
CA LYS A 7 31.06 -16.60 -8.52
C LYS A 7 30.71 -15.34 -9.31
N ARG A 8 30.89 -15.34 -10.63
CA ARG A 8 30.57 -14.19 -11.49
C ARG A 8 29.07 -13.88 -11.54
N LEU A 9 28.23 -14.91 -11.56
CA LEU A 9 26.77 -14.75 -11.65
C LEU A 9 26.08 -14.56 -10.29
N LEU A 10 26.79 -14.74 -9.18
CA LEU A 10 26.25 -14.59 -7.83
C LEU A 10 25.49 -13.28 -7.59
N PRO A 11 26.03 -12.07 -7.90
CA PRO A 11 25.30 -10.82 -7.68
C PRO A 11 24.01 -10.74 -8.49
N PHE A 12 24.03 -11.20 -9.75
CA PHE A 12 22.83 -11.28 -10.59
C PHE A 12 21.77 -12.22 -9.98
N LYS A 13 22.18 -13.43 -9.57
CA LYS A 13 21.28 -14.41 -8.94
C LYS A 13 20.65 -13.89 -7.65
N ILE A 14 21.41 -13.17 -6.83
CA ILE A 14 20.88 -12.55 -5.60
C ILE A 14 19.80 -11.52 -5.95
N VAL A 15 20.08 -10.60 -6.88
CA VAL A 15 19.11 -9.57 -7.29
C VAL A 15 17.84 -10.21 -7.85
N VAL A 16 17.97 -11.22 -8.71
CA VAL A 16 16.82 -11.95 -9.26
C VAL A 16 16.02 -12.66 -8.16
N GLY A 17 16.69 -13.27 -7.19
CA GLY A 17 16.03 -13.90 -6.04
C GLY A 17 15.21 -12.89 -5.21
N VAL A 18 15.78 -11.72 -4.93
CA VAL A 18 15.07 -10.63 -4.23
C VAL A 18 13.87 -10.15 -5.05
N LEU A 19 14.04 -9.93 -6.35
CA LEU A 19 12.95 -9.51 -7.23
C LEU A 19 11.81 -10.53 -7.28
N ALA A 20 12.13 -11.82 -7.27
CA ALA A 20 11.13 -12.89 -7.22
C ALA A 20 10.34 -12.83 -5.91
N LEU A 21 11.00 -12.61 -4.77
CA LEU A 21 10.33 -12.45 -3.47
C LEU A 21 9.43 -11.21 -3.43
N VAL A 22 9.89 -10.08 -3.97
CA VAL A 22 9.09 -8.84 -4.07
C VAL A 22 7.86 -9.07 -4.95
N LEU A 23 8.03 -9.74 -6.09
CA LEU A 23 6.93 -10.09 -6.98
C LEU A 23 5.93 -11.02 -6.30
N LEU A 24 6.41 -12.07 -5.62
CA LEU A 24 5.55 -12.97 -4.84
C LEU A 24 4.76 -12.24 -3.76
N TYR A 25 5.40 -11.31 -3.05
CA TYR A 25 4.70 -10.45 -2.08
C TYR A 25 3.64 -9.58 -2.76
N GLY A 26 3.94 -8.94 -3.89
CA GLY A 26 2.97 -8.17 -4.68
C GLY A 26 1.77 -9.03 -5.11
N LEU A 27 2.03 -10.23 -5.61
CA LEU A 27 1.00 -11.14 -6.12
C LEU A 27 0.15 -11.79 -5.02
N LEU A 28 0.71 -12.08 -3.85
CA LEU A 28 0.02 -12.87 -2.81
C LEU A 28 -0.27 -12.07 -1.54
N GLY A 29 0.72 -11.34 -1.03
CA GLY A 29 0.67 -10.64 0.25
C GLY A 29 0.02 -9.26 0.17
N SER A 30 0.15 -8.57 -0.95
CA SER A 30 -0.40 -7.22 -1.09
C SER A 30 -1.93 -7.23 -1.25
N PRO A 31 -2.67 -6.32 -0.58
CA PRO A 31 -4.12 -6.19 -0.76
C PRO A 31 -4.53 -5.53 -2.10
N ARG A 32 -3.58 -5.02 -2.89
CA ARG A 32 -3.79 -4.27 -4.15
C ARG A 32 -4.11 -5.15 -5.36
N TYR A 33 -4.74 -4.63 -6.41
CA TYR A 33 -5.14 -5.47 -7.55
C TYR A 33 -3.96 -5.93 -8.42
N TRP A 34 -4.13 -7.08 -9.08
CA TRP A 34 -3.18 -7.57 -10.08
C TRP A 34 -3.22 -6.77 -11.39
N VAL A 35 -4.41 -6.32 -11.78
CA VAL A 35 -4.60 -5.50 -12.97
C VAL A 35 -4.23 -4.04 -12.71
N LEU A 36 -4.00 -3.30 -13.79
CA LEU A 36 -3.82 -1.85 -13.70
C LEU A 36 -5.07 -1.26 -13.06
N HIS A 37 -4.87 -0.48 -12.02
CA HIS A 37 -5.97 0.08 -11.26
C HIS A 37 -5.64 1.46 -10.73
N ASP A 38 -6.71 2.20 -10.49
CA ASP A 38 -6.73 3.46 -9.78
C ASP A 38 -7.79 3.32 -8.67
N GLN A 39 -7.35 3.30 -7.42
CA GLN A 39 -8.21 3.01 -6.26
C GLN A 39 -8.16 4.11 -5.21
N PRO A 40 -9.30 4.44 -4.57
CA PRO A 40 -9.33 5.37 -3.46
C PRO A 40 -8.68 4.72 -2.22
N VAL A 41 -7.82 5.48 -1.55
CA VAL A 41 -7.13 5.09 -0.32
C VAL A 41 -7.08 6.29 0.63
N VAL A 42 -7.17 6.03 1.93
CA VAL A 42 -6.93 7.05 2.95
C VAL A 42 -5.56 6.82 3.58
N ALA A 43 -4.63 7.73 3.35
CA ALA A 43 -3.33 7.74 4.00
C ALA A 43 -3.47 8.33 5.40
N HIS A 44 -3.26 7.50 6.43
CA HIS A 44 -3.34 7.95 7.82
C HIS A 44 -2.35 9.08 8.09
N MET A 45 -2.79 10.10 8.81
CA MET A 45 -1.93 11.14 9.35
C MET A 45 -1.87 11.03 10.87
N ARG A 46 -3.01 11.20 11.54
CA ARG A 46 -3.04 11.31 13.00
C ARG A 46 -4.39 10.89 13.57
N ALA A 47 -4.38 10.19 14.70
CA ALA A 47 -5.59 10.00 15.50
C ALA A 47 -6.03 11.34 16.11
N ILE A 48 -7.33 11.61 16.12
CA ILE A 48 -7.86 12.89 16.61
C ILE A 48 -8.85 12.69 17.76
N LYS A 49 -8.94 13.70 18.62
CA LYS A 49 -10.09 13.90 19.49
C LYS A 49 -11.14 14.68 18.74
N VAL A 50 -12.37 14.19 18.72
CA VAL A 50 -13.51 14.89 18.11
C VAL A 50 -14.08 15.86 19.16
N PRO A 51 -14.14 17.17 18.89
CA PRO A 51 -14.81 18.12 19.79
C PRO A 51 -16.31 17.83 19.87
N SER A 52 -16.92 18.05 21.04
CA SER A 52 -18.38 17.96 21.20
C SER A 52 -19.16 18.94 20.31
N GLU A 53 -18.52 20.03 19.89
CA GLU A 53 -19.08 21.03 18.97
C GLU A 53 -19.41 20.43 17.58
N LEU A 54 -18.75 19.32 17.18
CA LEU A 54 -19.02 18.62 15.93
C LEU A 54 -20.04 17.48 16.07
N GLY A 55 -20.74 17.40 17.21
CA GLY A 55 -21.79 16.41 17.43
C GLY A 55 -21.32 14.97 17.23
N ASP A 56 -22.18 14.14 16.64
CA ASP A 56 -21.86 12.75 16.27
C ASP A 56 -21.19 12.68 14.90
N LEU A 57 -19.98 13.26 14.79
CA LEU A 57 -19.18 13.21 13.57
C LEU A 57 -18.97 11.77 13.06
N THR A 58 -18.92 10.79 13.97
CA THR A 58 -18.78 9.38 13.59
C THR A 58 -20.05 8.89 12.91
N GLY A 59 -21.22 9.12 13.51
CA GLY A 59 -22.51 8.80 12.90
C GLY A 59 -22.72 9.48 11.54
N GLU A 60 -22.33 10.75 11.39
CA GLU A 60 -22.41 11.48 10.13
C GLU A 60 -21.52 10.86 9.04
N ILE A 61 -20.27 10.51 9.37
CA ILE A 61 -19.36 9.83 8.44
C ILE A 61 -19.90 8.44 8.07
N LEU A 62 -20.48 7.71 9.02
CA LEU A 62 -21.08 6.40 8.75
C LEU A 62 -22.31 6.51 7.83
N ALA A 63 -23.10 7.58 7.95
CA ALA A 63 -24.32 7.78 7.18
C ALA A 63 -24.07 8.34 5.77
N GLY A 64 -23.14 9.29 5.62
CA GLY A 64 -22.92 10.04 4.38
C GLY A 64 -21.50 9.95 3.79
N GLY A 65 -20.57 9.27 4.47
CA GLY A 65 -19.18 9.17 4.05
C GLY A 65 -18.95 8.22 2.88
N VAL A 66 -17.82 8.42 2.20
CA VAL A 66 -17.35 7.55 1.12
C VAL A 66 -16.79 6.27 1.72
N GLN A 67 -17.34 5.13 1.30
CA GLN A 67 -16.90 3.81 1.76
C GLN A 67 -15.81 3.23 0.86
N VAL A 68 -14.61 3.05 1.42
CA VAL A 68 -13.50 2.31 0.82
C VAL A 68 -13.45 0.93 1.43
N ARG A 69 -13.77 -0.07 0.62
CA ARG A 69 -13.79 -1.47 1.07
C ARG A 69 -12.41 -1.92 1.55
N ASN A 70 -12.36 -2.52 2.74
CA ASN A 70 -11.15 -3.11 3.27
C ASN A 70 -10.81 -4.34 2.43
N ARG A 71 -9.64 -4.33 1.81
CA ARG A 71 -9.18 -5.47 1.02
C ARG A 71 -8.14 -6.24 1.78
N THR A 72 -8.37 -7.54 1.86
CA THR A 72 -7.43 -8.50 2.38
C THR A 72 -6.46 -8.92 1.30
N SER A 73 -5.32 -9.47 1.71
CA SER A 73 -4.34 -10.06 0.79
C SER A 73 -4.95 -11.21 0.00
N LYS A 74 -4.40 -11.53 -1.18
CA LYS A 74 -4.91 -12.67 -1.98
C LYS A 74 -4.70 -13.99 -1.27
N ALA A 75 -3.58 -14.13 -0.56
CA ALA A 75 -3.33 -15.28 0.31
C ALA A 75 -4.41 -15.42 1.39
N GLU A 76 -4.80 -14.33 2.03
CA GLU A 76 -5.87 -14.36 3.04
C GLU A 76 -7.24 -14.65 2.43
N GLN A 77 -7.55 -14.11 1.24
CA GLN A 77 -8.77 -14.46 0.52
C GLN A 77 -8.82 -15.95 0.18
N PHE A 78 -7.71 -16.51 -0.31
CA PHE A 78 -7.59 -17.94 -0.57
C PHE A 78 -7.79 -18.78 0.70
N LEU A 79 -7.15 -18.40 1.81
CA LEU A 79 -7.33 -19.07 3.10
C LEU A 79 -8.78 -18.99 3.59
N ARG A 80 -9.47 -17.86 3.41
CA ARG A 80 -10.89 -17.72 3.77
C ARG A 80 -11.77 -18.66 2.96
N VAL A 81 -11.55 -18.75 1.64
CA VAL A 81 -12.27 -19.68 0.76
C VAL A 81 -11.97 -21.13 1.14
N PHE A 82 -10.70 -21.46 1.38
CA PHE A 82 -10.29 -22.80 1.80
C PHE A 82 -10.96 -23.21 3.12
N ARG A 83 -10.96 -22.33 4.12
CA ARG A 83 -11.63 -22.57 5.41
C ARG A 83 -13.15 -22.76 5.25
N ALA A 84 -13.79 -21.91 4.44
CA ALA A 84 -15.21 -22.03 4.14
C ALA A 84 -15.55 -23.36 3.44
N ALA A 85 -14.72 -23.79 2.49
CA ALA A 85 -14.88 -25.09 1.83
C ALA A 85 -14.75 -26.28 2.78
N HIS A 86 -14.04 -26.12 3.91
CA HIS A 86 -13.89 -27.13 4.96
C HIS A 86 -14.92 -26.95 6.11
N GLY A 87 -16.00 -26.20 5.87
CA GLY A 87 -17.09 -26.02 6.84
C GLY A 87 -16.76 -25.12 8.03
N GLN A 88 -15.65 -24.39 8.00
CA GLN A 88 -15.34 -23.41 9.05
C GLN A 88 -16.08 -22.10 8.79
N THR A 89 -16.84 -21.64 9.78
CA THR A 89 -17.53 -20.34 9.72
C THR A 89 -16.54 -19.21 9.98
N VAL A 90 -16.40 -18.29 9.03
CA VAL A 90 -15.67 -17.03 9.22
C VAL A 90 -16.62 -16.05 9.92
N ALA A 91 -16.15 -15.38 10.97
CA ALA A 91 -16.95 -14.37 11.67
C ALA A 91 -17.43 -13.29 10.68
N PRO A 92 -18.71 -12.90 10.72
CA PRO A 92 -19.22 -11.85 9.84
C PRO A 92 -18.55 -10.51 10.18
N ALA A 93 -18.39 -9.66 9.17
CA ALA A 93 -17.93 -8.30 9.38
C ALA A 93 -18.89 -7.53 10.30
N SER A 94 -18.34 -6.73 11.22
CA SER A 94 -19.08 -6.04 12.26
C SER A 94 -18.57 -4.61 12.50
N PHE A 95 -19.40 -3.78 13.15
CA PHE A 95 -18.99 -2.48 13.68
C PHE A 95 -18.29 -2.59 15.04
N ALA A 96 -18.17 -3.79 15.61
CA ALA A 96 -17.62 -3.99 16.95
C ALA A 96 -16.14 -3.58 17.03
N ASN A 97 -15.40 -3.70 15.93
CA ASN A 97 -13.98 -3.33 15.85
C ASN A 97 -13.74 -1.95 15.22
N MET A 98 -14.68 -1.01 15.39
CA MET A 98 -14.54 0.32 14.82
C MET A 98 -13.40 1.10 15.51
N THR A 99 -12.51 1.69 14.72
CA THR A 99 -11.44 2.53 15.24
C THR A 99 -11.97 3.91 15.64
N ALA A 100 -11.27 4.58 16.56
CA ALA A 100 -11.49 5.99 16.83
C ALA A 100 -11.31 6.84 15.54
N PRO A 101 -12.02 7.97 15.42
CA PRO A 101 -11.84 8.90 14.31
C PRO A 101 -10.39 9.38 14.17
N ALA A 102 -9.93 9.46 12.93
CA ALA A 102 -8.60 9.91 12.58
C ALA A 102 -8.64 10.84 11.37
N VAL A 103 -7.64 11.71 11.25
CA VAL A 103 -7.41 12.52 10.06
C VAL A 103 -6.44 11.79 9.13
N GLY A 104 -6.71 11.88 7.83
CA GLY A 104 -5.87 11.36 6.78
C GLY A 104 -5.98 12.15 5.49
N TYR A 105 -5.17 11.79 4.50
CA TYR A 105 -5.29 12.29 3.13
C TYR A 105 -6.12 11.34 2.30
N SER A 106 -7.13 11.86 1.60
CA SER A 106 -7.80 11.13 0.52
C SER A 106 -6.94 11.18 -0.72
N ILE A 107 -6.44 10.02 -1.13
CA ILE A 107 -5.62 9.86 -2.31
C ILE A 107 -6.22 8.81 -3.24
N ARG A 108 -5.85 8.92 -4.50
CA ARG A 108 -5.99 7.87 -5.48
C ARG A 108 -4.64 7.21 -5.72
N GLU A 109 -4.59 5.90 -5.56
CA GLU A 109 -3.39 5.10 -5.70
C GLU A 109 -3.42 4.34 -7.03
N ILE A 110 -2.37 4.53 -7.84
CA ILE A 110 -2.17 3.84 -9.10
C ILE A 110 -1.28 2.62 -8.86
N GLY A 111 -1.75 1.45 -9.28
CA GLY A 111 -1.02 0.20 -9.06
C GLY A 111 -1.17 -0.82 -10.16
N PHE A 112 -0.25 -1.79 -10.16
CA PHE A 112 -0.22 -2.93 -11.08
C PHE A 112 0.51 -4.11 -10.44
N PHE A 113 0.11 -5.36 -10.74
CA PHE A 113 0.65 -6.58 -10.13
C PHE A 113 0.72 -6.57 -8.59
N GLY A 114 -0.27 -5.93 -7.96
CA GLY A 114 -0.32 -5.78 -6.51
C GLY A 114 0.70 -4.80 -5.93
N MET A 115 1.38 -4.02 -6.76
CA MET A 115 2.39 -3.03 -6.37
C MET A 115 1.87 -1.62 -6.68
N PRO A 116 2.07 -0.63 -5.79
CA PRO A 116 1.73 0.76 -6.05
C PRO A 116 2.90 1.49 -6.72
N PHE A 117 2.59 2.28 -7.74
CA PHE A 117 3.57 3.04 -8.54
C PHE A 117 3.38 4.55 -8.41
N GLY A 118 2.29 5.01 -7.81
CA GLY A 118 2.09 6.42 -7.58
C GLY A 118 0.76 6.71 -6.91
N TRP A 119 0.58 7.97 -6.59
CA TRP A 119 -0.66 8.50 -6.05
C TRP A 119 -0.90 9.92 -6.56
N TYR A 120 -2.13 10.39 -6.41
CA TYR A 120 -2.48 11.81 -6.47
C TYR A 120 -3.55 12.13 -5.40
N ARG A 121 -3.64 13.39 -4.98
CA ARG A 121 -4.66 13.82 -4.01
C ARG A 121 -6.03 13.91 -4.69
N GLU A 122 -7.07 13.37 -4.06
CA GLU A 122 -8.44 13.39 -4.59
C GLU A 122 -9.28 14.46 -3.90
N TYR A 123 -9.52 14.32 -2.59
CA TYR A 123 -10.38 15.22 -1.80
C TYR A 123 -9.63 16.02 -0.71
N GLY A 124 -8.30 15.92 -0.64
CA GLY A 124 -7.51 16.61 0.38
C GLY A 124 -7.58 15.93 1.74
N ASP A 125 -7.72 16.73 2.81
CA ASP A 125 -7.78 16.25 4.19
C ASP A 125 -9.18 15.72 4.53
N VAL A 126 -9.25 14.52 5.09
CA VAL A 126 -10.49 13.83 5.42
C VAL A 126 -10.44 13.30 6.85
N VAL A 127 -11.60 13.21 7.49
CA VAL A 127 -11.76 12.40 8.70
C VAL A 127 -12.26 11.04 8.27
N TYR A 128 -11.73 10.00 8.89
CA TYR A 128 -12.13 8.64 8.60
C TYR A 128 -12.22 7.80 9.86
N VAL A 129 -13.02 6.74 9.74
CA VAL A 129 -13.08 5.63 10.68
C VAL A 129 -12.82 4.33 9.92
N ARG A 130 -12.29 3.32 10.62
CA ARG A 130 -12.11 1.98 10.06
C ARG A 130 -12.99 0.99 10.82
N ASN A 131 -13.55 0.04 10.10
CA ASN A 131 -14.29 -1.09 10.65
C ASN A 131 -13.96 -2.36 9.85
N ASP A 132 -14.64 -3.46 10.13
CA ASP A 132 -14.39 -4.73 9.47
C ASP A 132 -14.71 -4.69 7.95
N TRP A 133 -15.61 -3.81 7.51
CA TRP A 133 -15.96 -3.66 6.09
C TRP A 133 -14.98 -2.78 5.32
N GLY A 134 -14.38 -1.78 5.97
CA GLY A 134 -13.76 -0.70 5.24
C GLY A 134 -13.20 0.44 6.05
N THR A 135 -12.61 1.36 5.31
CA THR A 135 -12.41 2.74 5.75
C THR A 135 -13.59 3.55 5.23
N ILE A 136 -14.23 4.31 6.10
CA ILE A 136 -15.29 5.27 5.71
C ILE A 136 -14.74 6.65 6.01
N TYR A 137 -14.76 7.54 5.03
CA TYR A 137 -14.19 8.88 5.17
C TYR A 137 -15.13 9.96 4.65
N GLY A 138 -15.02 11.14 5.25
CA GLY A 138 -15.71 12.35 4.81
C GLY A 138 -14.74 13.52 4.69
N PRO A 139 -14.88 14.38 3.66
CA PRO A 139 -14.13 15.62 3.61
C PRO A 139 -14.48 16.50 4.82
N LEU A 140 -13.47 17.15 5.40
CA LEU A 140 -13.69 18.15 6.43
C LEU A 140 -13.76 19.53 5.79
N GLU A 141 -14.84 20.26 6.06
CA GLU A 141 -14.88 21.68 5.73
C GLU A 141 -13.90 22.48 6.62
N PRO A 142 -13.37 23.62 6.15
CA PRO A 142 -12.41 24.43 6.92
C PRO A 142 -12.88 24.80 8.34
N PRO A 143 -14.15 25.15 8.60
CA PRO A 143 -14.63 25.42 9.96
C PRO A 143 -14.54 24.18 10.88
N ALA A 144 -14.87 22.99 10.36
CA ALA A 144 -14.79 21.76 11.11
C ALA A 144 -13.32 21.37 11.39
N MET A 145 -12.42 21.59 10.43
CA MET A 145 -10.98 21.40 10.64
C MET A 145 -10.44 22.33 11.73
N ALA A 146 -10.89 23.59 11.78
CA ALA A 146 -10.50 24.52 12.84
C ALA A 146 -10.95 24.05 14.23
N ALA A 147 -12.17 23.51 14.34
CA ALA A 147 -12.66 22.92 15.60
C ALA A 147 -11.84 21.69 16.01
N VAL A 148 -11.49 20.81 15.07
CA VAL A 148 -10.60 19.67 15.30
C VAL A 148 -9.22 20.14 15.78
N ASN A 149 -8.63 21.14 15.13
CA ASN A 149 -7.33 21.70 15.51
C ASN A 149 -7.34 22.28 16.92
N LYS A 150 -8.39 23.04 17.26
CA LYS A 150 -8.59 23.59 18.62
C LYS A 150 -8.68 22.47 19.67
N ALA A 151 -9.44 21.42 19.39
CA ALA A 151 -9.62 20.29 20.32
C ALA A 151 -8.35 19.45 20.53
N ASN A 152 -7.46 19.43 19.53
CA ASN A 152 -6.21 18.66 19.55
C ASN A 152 -4.99 19.50 19.94
N GLY A 153 -5.19 20.77 20.30
CA GLY A 153 -4.14 21.66 20.81
C GLY A 153 -3.19 22.21 19.75
N GLY A 154 -3.57 22.15 18.47
CA GLY A 154 -2.74 22.61 17.35
C GLY A 154 -3.21 22.06 16.02
N ASP A 155 -2.55 22.47 14.94
CA ASP A 155 -2.86 21.99 13.60
C ASP A 155 -2.55 20.48 13.48
N VAL A 156 -3.59 19.66 13.31
CA VAL A 156 -3.46 18.20 13.22
C VAL A 156 -2.83 17.76 11.89
N THR A 157 -2.77 18.66 10.91
CA THR A 157 -2.15 18.39 9.60
C THR A 157 -0.64 18.63 9.62
N GLN A 158 -0.14 19.49 10.52
CA GLN A 158 1.26 19.85 10.60
C GLN A 158 2.14 18.75 11.22
N GLY A 159 3.38 18.65 10.73
CA GLY A 159 4.39 17.73 11.24
C GLY A 159 4.24 16.28 10.76
N ASN A 160 3.20 15.96 10.00
CA ASN A 160 3.00 14.61 9.47
C ASN A 160 3.63 14.49 8.08
N LEU A 161 4.63 13.60 7.96
CA LEU A 161 5.17 13.22 6.67
C LEU A 161 4.21 12.25 5.99
N PHE A 162 3.79 12.59 4.77
CA PHE A 162 3.00 11.68 3.95
C PHE A 162 3.78 10.36 3.76
N PRO A 163 3.17 9.18 3.97
CA PRO A 163 3.85 7.89 3.89
C PRO A 163 4.12 7.48 2.44
N PHE A 164 4.94 8.27 1.74
CA PHE A 164 5.22 8.16 0.30
C PHE A 164 5.61 6.74 -0.11
N TRP A 165 6.48 6.10 0.67
CA TRP A 165 6.97 4.74 0.37
C TRP A 165 5.87 3.69 0.36
N ASN A 166 4.81 3.85 1.14
CA ASN A 166 3.69 2.91 1.15
C ASN A 166 2.94 2.88 -0.19
N HIS A 167 3.10 3.93 -1.00
CA HIS A 167 2.35 4.17 -2.24
C HIS A 167 3.23 4.23 -3.50
N CYS A 168 4.55 4.04 -3.37
CA CYS A 168 5.49 4.13 -4.49
C CYS A 168 6.53 2.99 -4.51
N TRP A 169 6.41 1.97 -3.66
CA TRP A 169 7.40 0.91 -3.56
C TRP A 169 7.53 0.03 -4.82
N GLY A 170 6.54 0.02 -5.72
CA GLY A 170 6.63 -0.70 -7.00
C GLY A 170 7.81 -0.25 -7.87
N TRP A 171 8.28 0.99 -7.72
CA TRP A 171 9.48 1.49 -8.40
C TRP A 171 10.76 0.76 -8.00
N LEU A 172 10.83 0.21 -6.78
CA LEU A 172 11.99 -0.60 -6.36
C LEU A 172 12.11 -1.87 -7.19
N TRP A 173 10.98 -2.45 -7.60
CA TRP A 173 10.98 -3.62 -8.47
C TRP A 173 11.46 -3.27 -9.88
N VAL A 174 11.01 -2.14 -10.43
CA VAL A 174 11.47 -1.64 -11.74
C VAL A 174 12.96 -1.31 -11.72
N ALA A 175 13.43 -0.62 -10.68
CA ALA A 175 14.85 -0.30 -10.50
C ALA A 175 15.69 -1.58 -10.35
N GLY A 176 15.20 -2.54 -9.56
CA GLY A 176 15.88 -3.82 -9.39
C GLY A 176 15.92 -4.65 -10.68
N LEU A 177 14.87 -4.64 -11.50
CA LEU A 177 14.89 -5.26 -12.83
C LEU A 177 15.95 -4.60 -13.73
N GLY A 178 16.01 -3.28 -13.75
CA GLY A 178 17.05 -2.54 -14.49
C GLY A 178 18.46 -2.95 -14.04
N LEU A 179 18.67 -3.06 -12.72
CA LEU A 179 19.94 -3.53 -12.16
C LEU A 179 20.24 -4.99 -12.55
N ALA A 180 19.25 -5.88 -12.51
CA ALA A 180 19.43 -7.28 -12.90
C ALA A 180 19.82 -7.40 -14.38
N LEU A 181 19.13 -6.66 -15.26
CA LEU A 181 19.44 -6.61 -16.70
C LEU A 181 20.84 -6.06 -16.95
N TRP A 182 21.23 -5.00 -16.24
CA TRP A 182 22.57 -4.43 -16.34
C TRP A 182 23.66 -5.41 -15.88
N LEU A 183 23.47 -6.09 -14.74
CA LEU A 183 24.40 -7.11 -14.24
C LEU A 183 24.51 -8.30 -15.20
N TRP A 184 23.38 -8.74 -15.76
CA TRP A 184 23.35 -9.80 -16.76
C TRP A 184 24.12 -9.40 -18.02
N HIS A 185 23.86 -8.21 -18.55
CA HIS A 185 24.56 -7.66 -19.71
C HIS A 185 26.08 -7.62 -19.47
N ARG A 186 26.52 -7.07 -18.33
CA ARG A 186 27.94 -7.01 -17.95
C ARG A 186 28.58 -8.40 -17.86
N ALA A 187 27.86 -9.39 -17.33
CA ALA A 187 28.34 -10.77 -17.26
C ALA A 187 28.49 -11.40 -18.65
N GLN A 188 27.59 -11.10 -19.59
CA GLN A 188 27.67 -11.59 -20.97
C GLN A 188 28.82 -10.93 -21.74
N VAL A 189 29.01 -9.62 -21.62
CA VAL A 189 30.14 -8.90 -22.25
C VAL A 189 31.46 -9.52 -21.79
N LYS A 190 31.67 -9.64 -20.47
CA LYS A 190 32.91 -10.23 -19.94
C LYS A 190 33.12 -11.69 -20.34
N ARG A 191 32.03 -12.45 -20.52
CA ARG A 191 32.12 -13.83 -21.03
C ARG A 191 32.54 -13.84 -22.50
N ARG A 192 32.06 -12.90 -23.31
CA ARG A 192 32.41 -12.81 -24.73
C ARG A 192 33.85 -12.32 -24.94
N GLU A 193 34.34 -11.39 -24.11
CA GLU A 193 35.76 -10.99 -24.05
C GLU A 193 36.66 -12.20 -23.76
N GLU A 194 36.33 -13.01 -22.76
CA GLU A 194 37.10 -14.22 -22.41
C GLU A 194 37.07 -15.30 -23.49
N LEU A 195 36.05 -15.31 -24.33
CA LEU A 195 35.92 -16.22 -25.47
C LEU A 195 36.58 -15.66 -26.75
N GLY A 196 37.15 -14.45 -26.72
CA GLY A 196 37.76 -13.78 -27.87
C GLY A 196 36.74 -13.40 -28.96
N LEU A 197 35.46 -13.23 -28.59
CA LEU A 197 34.38 -12.89 -29.52
C LEU A 197 34.23 -11.38 -29.73
N ILE A 198 34.79 -10.59 -28.83
CA ILE A 198 34.82 -9.12 -28.83
C ILE A 198 36.11 -8.67 -28.15
N ASP A 199 36.73 -7.62 -28.68
CA ASP A 199 37.95 -6.98 -28.18
C ASP A 199 37.64 -5.84 -27.20
#